data_AF-A0A7S4ERQ8-F1
#
_entry.id   AF-A0A7S4ERQ8-F1
#
_cell.length_a   1.000
_cell.length_b   1.000
_cell.length_c   1.000
_cell.angle_alpha   90.00
_cell.angle_beta   90.00
_cell.angle_gamma   90.00
#
_symmetry.space_group_name_H-M   'P 1'
#
loop_
_entity.id
_entity.type
_entity.pdbx_description
1 polymer ?
#
loop_
_entity_poly.entity_id
_entity_poly.type
_entity_poly.pdbx_seq_one_letter_code
_entity_poly.pdbx_strand_id
1 'polypeptide(L)'
;AFTNIERIVSILSMLVGSVIFGVVIGGVAEAAAQLDAIAERARSRLDIVKAALRERGVNKALIQRIMSYYKFYLTECSDVATERKILAELCPPLRTEVLMFLNARIVESIGFFRGQDSSFV
;
A
#
# COMPACT_ATOMS: atom_id res chain seq x y z
N ALA A 1 -23.54 39.78 38.13
CA ALA A 1 -22.16 39.42 38.51
C ALA A 1 -21.98 37.94 38.23
N PHE A 2 -20.98 37.56 37.41
CA PHE A 2 -20.72 36.16 37.10
C PHE A 2 -20.34 35.42 38.39
N THR A 3 -20.97 34.28 38.67
CA THR A 3 -20.63 33.50 39.86
C THR A 3 -19.26 32.85 39.67
N ASN A 4 -18.46 32.75 40.75
CA ASN A 4 -17.11 32.18 40.67
C ASN A 4 -17.11 30.74 40.11
N ILE A 5 -18.21 30.01 40.33
CA ILE A 5 -18.44 28.66 39.80
C ILE A 5 -18.52 28.68 38.26
N GLU A 6 -19.29 29.60 37.67
CA GLU A 6 -19.40 29.75 36.20
C GLU A 6 -18.04 30.02 35.55
N ARG A 7 -17.20 30.83 36.21
CA ARG A 7 -15.83 31.13 35.75
C ARG A 7 -14.95 29.88 35.78
N ILE A 8 -14.98 29.11 36.87
CA ILE A 8 -14.19 27.88 36.99
C ILE A 8 -14.63 26.86 35.93
N VAL A 9 -15.94 26.69 35.72
CA VAL A 9 -16.48 25.78 34.71
C VAL A 9 -16.06 26.20 33.30
N SER A 10 -16.04 27.50 33.02
CA SER A 10 -15.62 28.04 31.72
C SER A 10 -14.12 27.84 31.47
N ILE A 11 -13.28 27.99 32.50
CA ILE A 11 -11.84 27.71 32.39
C ILE A 11 -11.61 26.22 32.12
N LEU A 12 -12.32 25.34 32.83
CA LEU A 12 -12.22 23.90 32.63
C LEU A 12 -12.69 23.48 31.24
N SER A 13 -13.80 24.04 30.74
CA SER A 13 -14.30 23.72 29.39
C SER A 13 -13.35 24.21 28.30
N MET A 14 -12.70 25.36 28.47
CA MET A 14 -11.65 25.84 27.57
C MET A 14 -10.43 24.92 27.55
N LEU A 15 -9.97 24.46 28.72
CA LEU A 15 -8.84 23.53 28.81
C LEU A 15 -9.16 22.19 28.14
N VAL A 16 -10.35 21.63 28.42
CA VAL A 16 -10.80 20.38 27.79
C VAL A 16 -10.93 20.57 26.28
N GLY A 17 -11.52 21.68 25.83
CA GLY A 17 -11.64 22.00 24.40
C GLY A 17 -10.28 22.12 23.70
N SER A 18 -9.30 22.76 24.36
CA SER A 18 -7.92 22.86 23.86
C SER A 18 -7.27 21.50 23.69
N VAL A 19 -7.44 20.59 24.65
CA VAL A 19 -6.86 19.23 24.57
C VAL A 19 -7.50 18.44 23.43
N ILE A 20 -8.82 18.48 23.31
CA ILE A 20 -9.55 17.79 22.23
C ILE A 20 -9.10 18.32 20.86
N PHE A 21 -8.98 19.64 20.71
CA PHE A 21 -8.53 20.25 19.46
C PHE A 21 -7.10 19.84 19.10
N GLY A 22 -6.20 19.78 20.09
CA GLY A 22 -4.84 19.27 19.90
C GLY A 22 -4.81 17.82 19.42
N VAL A 23 -5.64 16.95 20.00
CA VAL A 23 -5.73 15.54 19.58
C VAL A 23 -6.24 15.41 18.14
N VAL A 24 -7.26 16.19 17.76
CA VAL A 24 -7.80 16.16 16.39
C VAL A 24 -6.76 16.60 15.38
N ILE A 25 -6.08 17.72 15.62
CA ILE A 25 -5.02 18.20 14.72
C ILE A 25 -3.86 17.20 14.67
N GLY A 26 -3.47 16.64 15.81
CA GLY A 26 -2.43 15.61 15.88
C GLY A 26 -2.78 14.40 15.02
N GLY A 27 -4.00 13.89 15.11
CA GLY A 27 -4.47 12.77 14.29
C GLY A 27 -4.50 13.10 12.80
N VAL A 28 -4.91 14.31 12.41
CA VAL A 28 -4.87 14.75 11.00
C VAL A 28 -3.43 14.85 10.48
N ALA A 29 -2.53 15.43 11.28
CA ALA A 29 -1.12 15.55 10.93
C ALA A 29 -0.46 14.17 10.80
N GLU A 30 -0.78 13.24 11.69
CA GLU A 30 -0.30 11.86 11.62
C GLU A 30 -0.85 11.14 10.39
N ALA A 31 -2.15 11.25 10.10
CA ALA A 31 -2.75 10.66 8.91
C ALA A 31 -2.10 11.20 7.62
N ALA A 32 -1.87 12.52 7.56
CA ALA A 32 -1.16 13.14 6.44
C ALA A 32 0.28 12.62 6.33
N ALA A 33 1.00 12.55 7.46
CA ALA A 33 2.37 12.04 7.50
C ALA A 33 2.46 10.55 7.11
N GLN A 34 1.47 9.72 7.46
CA GLN A 34 1.43 8.32 7.06
C GLN A 34 1.25 8.18 5.54
N LEU A 35 0.35 8.97 4.94
CA LEU A 35 0.13 8.98 3.49
C LEU A 35 1.39 9.42 2.75
N ASP A 36 2.02 10.51 3.20
CA ASP A 36 3.28 10.99 2.64
C ASP A 36 4.41 9.99 2.85
N ALA A 37 4.51 9.35 4.02
CA ALA A 37 5.54 8.35 4.30
C ALA A 37 5.43 7.11 3.39
N ILE A 38 4.22 6.68 3.02
CA ILE A 38 4.02 5.57 2.07
C ILE A 38 4.56 5.99 0.69
N ALA A 39 4.20 7.18 0.21
CA ALA A 39 4.65 7.69 -1.07
C ALA A 39 6.18 7.89 -1.10
N GLU A 40 6.75 8.44 -0.03
CA GLU A 40 8.19 8.68 0.10
C GLU A 40 8.99 7.38 0.21
N ARG A 41 8.50 6.35 0.90
CA ARG A 41 9.17 5.03 0.90
C ARG A 41 9.26 4.42 -0.49
N ALA A 42 8.21 4.55 -1.30
CA ALA A 42 8.21 4.06 -2.68
C ALA A 42 9.21 4.85 -3.56
N ARG A 43 9.24 6.18 -3.42
CA ARG A 43 10.19 7.06 -4.13
C ARG A 43 11.64 6.79 -3.73
N SER A 44 11.90 6.66 -2.43
CA SER A 44 13.24 6.39 -1.90
C SER A 44 13.83 5.09 -2.47
N ARG A 45 13.03 4.02 -2.58
CA ARG A 45 13.48 2.77 -3.22
C ARG A 45 13.84 2.97 -4.69
N LEU A 46 13.03 3.72 -5.43
CA LEU A 46 13.30 4.06 -6.83
C LEU A 46 14.57 4.91 -6.98
N ASP A 47 14.82 5.84 -6.07
CA ASP A 47 16.02 6.67 -6.08
C ASP A 47 17.29 5.87 -5.80
N ILE A 48 17.25 4.88 -4.89
CA ILE A 48 18.35 3.95 -4.66
C ILE A 48 18.67 3.16 -5.94
N VAL A 49 17.64 2.62 -6.61
CA VAL A 49 17.82 1.89 -7.88
C VAL A 49 18.42 2.80 -8.95
N LYS A 50 17.93 4.04 -9.07
CA LYS A 50 18.44 5.03 -10.00
C LYS A 50 19.91 5.37 -9.73
N ALA A 51 20.29 5.54 -8.47
CA ALA A 51 21.67 5.79 -8.05
C ALA A 51 22.58 4.61 -8.43
N ALA A 52 22.16 3.38 -8.13
CA ALA A 52 22.92 2.17 -8.46
C ALA A 52 23.13 2.00 -9.98
N LEU A 53 22.12 2.33 -10.80
CA LEU A 53 22.25 2.28 -12.26
C LEU A 53 23.20 3.37 -12.79
N ARG A 54 23.20 4.55 -12.15
CA ARG A 54 24.10 5.65 -12.52
C ARG A 54 25.56 5.33 -12.21
N GLU A 55 25.84 4.73 -11.06
CA GLU A 55 27.20 4.29 -10.67
C GLU A 55 27.77 3.25 -11.65
N ARG A 56 26.90 2.40 -12.21
CA ARG A 56 27.28 1.39 -13.22
C ARG A 56 27.46 1.96 -14.64
N GLY A 57 27.34 3.27 -14.82
CA GLY A 57 27.53 3.92 -16.12
C GLY A 57 26.41 3.68 -17.13
N VAL A 58 25.21 3.32 -16.67
CA VAL A 58 24.07 3.10 -17.56
C VAL A 58 23.62 4.43 -18.20
N ASN A 59 23.35 4.39 -19.51
CA ASN A 59 22.89 5.56 -20.26
C ASN A 59 21.59 6.15 -19.66
N LYS A 60 21.51 7.48 -19.54
CA LYS A 60 20.35 8.20 -18.98
C LYS A 60 19.03 7.82 -19.65
N ALA A 61 19.03 7.55 -20.95
CA ALA A 61 17.84 7.11 -21.68
C ALA A 61 17.32 5.74 -21.19
N LEU A 62 18.22 4.80 -20.89
CA LEU A 62 17.85 3.48 -20.36
C LEU A 62 17.35 3.60 -18.92
N ILE A 63 18.00 4.43 -18.09
CA ILE A 63 17.55 4.71 -16.73
C ILE A 63 16.12 5.27 -16.74
N GLN A 64 15.83 6.27 -17.57
CA GLN A 64 14.48 6.83 -17.69
C GLN A 64 13.45 5.76 -18.09
N ARG A 65 13.79 4.89 -19.05
CA ARG A 65 12.90 3.81 -19.48
C ARG A 65 12.63 2.80 -18.36
N ILE A 66 13.65 2.43 -17.60
CA ILE A 66 13.51 1.54 -16.43
C ILE A 66 12.63 2.20 -15.36
N MET A 67 12.84 3.48 -15.06
CA MET A 67 12.07 4.22 -14.06
C MET A 67 10.59 4.36 -14.46
N SER A 68 10.30 4.65 -15.73
CA SER A 68 8.93 4.71 -16.25
C SER A 68 8.23 3.36 -16.16
N TYR A 69 8.93 2.27 -16.50
CA TYR A 69 8.39 0.92 -16.35
C TYR A 69 8.11 0.57 -14.89
N TYR A 70 9.06 0.87 -13.99
CA TYR A 70 8.89 0.59 -12.57
C TYR A 70 7.77 1.42 -11.93
N LYS A 71 7.59 2.67 -12.38
CA LYS A 71 6.47 3.53 -11.94
C LYS A 71 5.13 2.98 -12.42
N PHE A 72 5.04 2.53 -13.67
CA PHE A 72 3.85 1.84 -14.18
C PHE A 72 3.57 0.56 -13.40
N TYR A 73 4.60 -0.26 -13.15
CA TYR A 73 4.50 -1.46 -12.35
C TYR A 73 4.06 -1.18 -10.91
N LEU A 74 4.55 -0.13 -10.24
CA LEU A 74 4.09 0.19 -8.87
C LEU A 74 2.62 0.64 -8.83
N THR A 75 2.14 1.35 -9.85
CA THR A 75 0.75 1.82 -9.92
C THR A 75 -0.21 0.68 -10.27
N GLU A 76 0.19 -0.22 -11.17
CA GLU A 76 -0.65 -1.33 -11.63
C GLU A 76 -0.54 -2.57 -10.73
N CYS A 77 0.65 -2.86 -10.18
CA CYS A 77 0.90 -4.01 -9.30
C CYS A 77 0.82 -3.71 -7.81
N SER A 78 0.44 -2.50 -7.38
CA SER A 78 0.01 -2.30 -5.99
C SER A 78 -1.18 -3.21 -5.64
N ASP A 79 -2.03 -3.53 -6.62
CA ASP A 79 -3.11 -4.49 -6.49
C ASP A 79 -2.58 -5.94 -6.47
N VAL A 80 -1.65 -6.27 -7.40
CA VAL A 80 -1.04 -7.61 -7.54
C VAL A 80 -0.13 -8.01 -6.36
N ALA A 81 0.56 -7.05 -5.74
CA ALA A 81 1.39 -7.30 -4.56
C ALA A 81 0.54 -7.54 -3.31
N THR A 82 -0.63 -6.90 -3.24
CA THR A 82 -1.67 -7.13 -2.23
C THR A 82 -2.30 -8.50 -2.44
N GLU A 83 -2.63 -8.85 -3.69
CA GLU A 83 -3.12 -10.17 -4.09
C GLU A 83 -2.15 -11.28 -3.69
N ARG A 84 -0.86 -11.20 -4.04
CA ARG A 84 0.15 -12.21 -3.66
C ARG A 84 0.35 -12.33 -2.14
N LYS A 85 0.24 -11.23 -1.39
CA LYS A 85 0.32 -11.27 0.07
C LYS A 85 -0.91 -11.93 0.69
N ILE A 86 -2.11 -11.59 0.22
CA ILE A 86 -3.37 -12.21 0.64
C ILE A 86 -3.35 -13.71 0.32
N LEU A 87 -2.87 -14.10 -0.86
CA LEU A 87 -2.71 -15.51 -1.22
C LEU A 87 -1.67 -16.25 -0.37
N ALA A 88 -0.66 -15.54 0.16
CA ALA A 88 0.36 -16.13 1.02
C ALA A 88 -0.10 -16.29 2.49
N GLU A 89 -1.02 -15.44 2.96
CA GLU A 89 -1.67 -15.57 4.27
C GLU A 89 -2.78 -16.63 4.29
N LEU A 90 -3.27 -17.06 3.13
CA LEU A 90 -4.32 -18.07 3.01
C LEU A 90 -3.79 -19.49 3.31
N CYS A 91 -4.58 -20.29 4.04
CA CYS A 91 -4.28 -21.70 4.27
C CYS A 91 -4.06 -22.45 2.94
N PRO A 92 -3.14 -23.43 2.89
CA PRO A 92 -2.78 -24.16 1.68
C PRO A 92 -3.97 -24.62 0.80
N PRO A 93 -5.08 -25.18 1.34
CA PRO A 93 -6.21 -25.60 0.51
C PRO A 93 -6.96 -24.44 -0.15
N LEU A 94 -7.23 -23.35 0.57
CA LEU A 94 -7.90 -22.17 0.00
C LEU A 94 -7.03 -21.47 -1.04
N ARG A 95 -5.71 -21.48 -0.84
CA ARG A 95 -4.76 -20.90 -1.80
C ARG A 95 -4.84 -21.63 -3.15
N THR A 96 -4.95 -22.96 -3.14
CA THR A 96 -5.11 -23.77 -4.36
C THR A 96 -6.44 -23.50 -5.04
N GLU A 97 -7.53 -23.40 -4.27
CA GLU A 97 -8.87 -23.12 -4.80
C GLU A 97 -8.95 -21.72 -5.46
N VAL A 98 -8.37 -20.71 -4.81
CA VAL A 98 -8.28 -19.34 -5.34
C VAL A 98 -7.36 -19.30 -6.56
N LEU A 99 -6.21 -19.99 -6.55
CA LEU A 99 -5.31 -20.09 -7.71
C LEU A 99 -5.98 -20.78 -8.90
N MET A 100 -6.77 -21.84 -8.66
CA MET A 100 -7.54 -22.50 -9.71
C MET A 100 -8.61 -21.58 -10.26
N PHE A 101 -9.35 -20.84 -9.43
CA PHE A 101 -10.36 -19.88 -9.89
C PHE A 101 -9.74 -18.73 -10.70
N LEU A 102 -8.65 -18.15 -10.21
CA LEU A 102 -8.00 -16.98 -10.81
C LEU A 102 -7.27 -17.35 -12.12
N ASN A 103 -6.70 -18.56 -12.18
CA ASN A 103 -6.11 -19.09 -13.40
C ASN A 103 -7.10 -19.89 -14.26
N ALA A 104 -8.35 -20.14 -13.87
CA ALA A 104 -9.32 -20.93 -14.64
C ALA A 104 -9.49 -20.40 -16.06
N ARG A 105 -9.53 -19.07 -16.21
CA ARG A 105 -9.65 -18.40 -17.52
C ARG A 105 -8.40 -18.52 -18.38
N ILE A 106 -7.23 -18.73 -17.76
CA ILE A 106 -5.95 -18.96 -18.44
C ILE A 106 -5.82 -20.45 -18.76
N VAL A 107 -6.18 -21.34 -17.83
CA VAL A 107 -6.16 -22.80 -17.95
C VAL A 107 -7.12 -23.28 -19.04
N GLU A 108 -8.33 -22.71 -19.17
CA GLU A 108 -9.26 -23.02 -20.27
C GLU A 108 -8.75 -22.57 -21.65
N SER A 109 -7.89 -21.54 -21.71
CA SER A 109 -7.34 -21.04 -22.98
C SER A 109 -6.15 -21.87 -23.48
N ILE A 110 -5.59 -22.73 -22.64
CA ILE A 110 -4.48 -23.60 -22.99
C ILE A 110 -5.07 -24.96 -23.40
N GLY A 111 -5.11 -25.24 -24.71
CA GLY A 111 -5.61 -26.51 -25.27
C GLY A 111 -4.86 -27.78 -24.81
N PHE A 112 -3.85 -27.63 -23.95
CA PHE A 112 -3.07 -28.71 -23.33
C PHE A 112 -3.75 -29.34 -22.10
N PHE A 113 -4.62 -28.60 -21.38
CA PHE A 113 -5.34 -29.11 -20.20
C PHE A 113 -6.73 -29.69 -20.51
N ARG A 114 -7.08 -29.80 -21.79
CA ARG A 114 -8.35 -30.38 -22.25
C ARG A 114 -8.30 -31.91 -22.17
N GLY A 115 -8.21 -32.46 -20.95
CA GLY A 115 -8.33 -33.90 -20.70
C GLY A 115 -7.36 -34.54 -19.71
N GLN A 116 -6.84 -33.83 -18.69
CA GLN A 116 -6.14 -34.49 -17.59
C GLN A 116 -6.88 -34.41 -16.26
N ASP A 117 -6.79 -35.54 -15.57
CA ASP A 117 -7.63 -36.06 -14.49
C ASP A 117 -7.67 -35.16 -13.24
N SER A 118 -8.86 -35.07 -12.64
CA SER A 118 -9.21 -34.25 -11.47
C SER A 118 -8.52 -34.68 -10.15
N SER A 119 -7.48 -35.51 -10.22
CA SER A 119 -6.76 -36.05 -9.07
C SER A 119 -5.38 -35.44 -8.83
N PHE A 120 -4.93 -34.51 -9.69
CA PHE A 120 -3.62 -33.86 -9.59
C PHE A 120 -3.66 -32.33 -9.71
N VAL A 121 -4.74 -31.70 -9.24
CA VAL A 121 -4.73 -30.27 -8.89
C VAL A 121 -5.00 -30.07 -7.41
#